data_AF-E9Q3B8-F1
#
_entry.id   AF-E9Q3B8-F1
#
_cell.length_a   1.000
_cell.length_b   1.000
_cell.length_c   1.000
_cell.angle_alpha   90.00
_cell.angle_beta   90.00
_cell.angle_gamma   90.00
#
_symmetry.space_group_name_H-M   'P 1'
#
loop_
_entity.id
_entity.type
_entity.pdbx_description
1 polymer ?
#
loop_
_entity_poly.entity_id
_entity_poly.type
_entity_poly.pdbx_seq_one_letter_code
_entity_poly.pdbx_strand_id
1 'polypeptide(L)' 'MCAVQVKLELGHRAQVRKKPTVEGFTHDWMVFVRGPEHSNIQHFVEKVVFHLHESFPRPKRAWTEWRWLRSGC' A
#
# COMPACT_ATOMS: atom_id res chain seq x y z
N MET A 1 4.60 -27.53 -22.36
CA MET A 1 5.20 -26.72 -21.27
C MET A 1 4.07 -26.16 -20.43
N CYS A 2 4.16 -26.23 -19.09
CA CYS A 2 3.15 -25.66 -18.21
C CYS A 2 3.41 -24.16 -18.03
N ALA A 3 2.37 -23.33 -18.07
CA ALA A 3 2.45 -21.89 -17.84
C ALA A 3 1.56 -21.51 -16.65
N VAL A 4 2.09 -20.72 -15.73
CA VAL A 4 1.36 -20.19 -14.57
C VAL A 4 1.13 -18.71 -14.80
N GLN A 5 -0.12 -18.28 -14.68
CA GLN A 5 -0.50 -16.88 -14.75
C GLN A 5 -1.09 -16.44 -13.41
N VAL A 6 -0.62 -15.30 -12.90
CA VAL A 6 -1.13 -14.69 -11.67
C VAL A 6 -1.72 -13.31 -11.97
N LYS A 7 -2.65 -12.86 -11.13
CA LYS A 7 -3.23 -11.52 -11.19
C LYS A 7 -3.03 -10.85 -9.84
N LEU A 8 -2.64 -9.58 -9.88
CA LEU A 8 -2.49 -8.71 -8.73
C LEU A 8 -3.30 -7.43 -8.99
N GLU A 9 -3.94 -6.94 -7.95
CA GLU A 9 -4.61 -5.64 -7.94
C GLU A 9 -3.77 -4.66 -7.13
N LEU A 10 -3.47 -3.51 -7.74
CA LEU A 10 -2.80 -2.39 -7.09
C LEU A 10 -3.79 -1.23 -7.03
N GLY A 11 -3.84 -0.54 -5.90
CA GLY A 11 -4.77 0.55 -5.74
C GLY A 11 -4.42 1.48 -4.59
N HIS A 12 -5.20 2.56 -4.50
CA HIS A 12 -5.08 3.55 -3.45
C HIS A 12 -6.44 4.16 -3.11
N ARG A 13 -6.54 4.75 -1.93
CA ARG A 13 -7.63 5.64 -1.53
C ARG A 13 -7.02 6.87 -0.89
N ALA A 14 -7.52 8.05 -1.24
CA ALA A 14 -7.15 9.31 -0.61
C ALA A 14 -8.43 10.04 -0.19
N GLN A 15 -8.39 10.66 0.97
CA GLN A 15 -9.50 11.42 1.53
C GLN A 15 -8.99 12.76 2.04
N VAL A 16 -9.63 13.82 1.57
CA VAL A 16 -9.35 15.19 2.06
C VAL A 16 -9.74 15.27 3.53
N ARG A 17 -8.84 15.79 4.36
CA ARG A 17 -9.10 16.02 5.78
C ARG A 17 -9.93 17.29 5.95
N LYS A 18 -10.86 17.26 6.91
CA LYS A 18 -11.64 18.47 7.28
C LYS A 18 -10.76 19.58 7.87
N LYS A 19 -9.68 19.19 8.55
CA LYS A 19 -8.66 20.08 9.10
C LYS A 19 -7.27 19.47 8.84
N PRO A 20 -6.28 20.27 8.42
CA PRO A 20 -4.92 19.79 8.27
C PRO A 20 -4.35 19.24 9.59
N THR A 21 -3.32 18.39 9.52
CA THR A 21 -2.57 17.99 10.73
C THR A 21 -1.73 19.16 11.25
N VAL A 22 -1.10 18.98 12.42
CA VAL A 22 -0.16 19.96 12.98
C VAL A 22 1.03 20.18 12.04
N GLU A 23 1.43 19.14 11.30
CA GLU A 23 2.47 19.18 10.28
C GLU A 23 2.01 19.77 8.94
N GLY A 24 0.73 20.16 8.82
CA GLY A 24 0.15 20.76 7.61
C GLY A 24 -0.40 19.77 6.59
N PHE A 25 -0.49 18.49 6.94
CA PHE A 25 -0.97 17.43 6.06
C PHE A 25 -2.47 17.53 5.77
N THR A 26 -2.87 17.44 4.50
CA THR A 26 -4.22 17.77 4.02
C THR A 26 -5.07 16.56 3.64
N HIS A 27 -4.47 15.40 3.44
CA HIS A 27 -5.07 14.18 2.93
C HIS A 27 -4.65 12.94 3.74
N ASP A 28 -5.61 12.14 4.15
CA ASP A 28 -5.32 10.79 4.59
C ASP A 28 -5.36 9.84 3.40
N TRP A 29 -4.32 9.03 3.20
CA TRP A 29 -4.33 8.05 2.13
C TRP A 29 -3.80 6.68 2.53
N MET A 30 -4.15 5.72 1.68
CA MET A 30 -3.74 4.33 1.76
C MET A 30 -3.40 3.82 0.37
N VAL A 31 -2.37 3.00 0.27
CA VAL A 31 -2.03 2.22 -0.94
C VAL A 31 -2.03 0.74 -0.59
N PHE A 32 -2.35 -0.12 -1.55
CA PHE A 32 -2.38 -1.57 -1.34
C PHE A 32 -1.97 -2.35 -2.59
N VAL A 33 -1.51 -3.57 -2.34
CA VAL A 33 -1.38 -4.66 -3.31
C VAL A 33 -2.23 -5.81 -2.77
N ARG A 34 -3.03 -6.48 -3.60
CA ARG A 34 -3.85 -7.63 -3.18
C ARG A 34 -4.12 -8.59 -4.34
N GLY A 35 -4.66 -9.77 -4.05
CA GLY A 35 -5.22 -10.65 -5.07
C GLY A 35 -6.63 -10.22 -5.49
N PRO A 36 -7.09 -10.58 -6.70
CA PRO A 36 -8.46 -10.36 -7.13
C PRO A 36 -9.44 -11.09 -6.22
N GLU A 37 -10.63 -10.51 -6.01
CA GLU A 37 -11.72 -11.13 -5.22
C GLU A 37 -11.29 -11.60 -3.81
N HIS A 38 -10.33 -10.92 -3.18
CA HIS A 38 -9.74 -11.28 -1.88
C HIS A 38 -8.92 -12.58 -1.89
N SER A 39 -8.43 -13.01 -3.06
CA SER A 39 -7.51 -14.14 -3.18
C SER A 39 -6.23 -13.93 -2.35
N ASN A 40 -5.79 -14.99 -1.67
CA ASN A 40 -4.58 -14.94 -0.86
C ASN A 40 -3.33 -15.01 -1.74
N ILE A 41 -2.56 -13.92 -1.80
CA ILE A 41 -1.34 -13.84 -2.61
C ILE A 41 -0.07 -14.22 -1.83
N GLN A 42 -0.18 -14.52 -0.52
CA GLN A 42 0.95 -14.96 0.31
C GLN A 42 1.61 -16.24 -0.18
N HIS A 43 0.86 -17.08 -0.90
CA HIS A 43 1.39 -18.33 -1.42
C HIS A 43 2.55 -18.13 -2.39
N PHE A 44 2.65 -16.96 -3.02
CA PHE A 44 3.68 -16.66 -4.01
C PHE A 44 4.31 -15.26 -3.88
N VAL A 45 3.80 -14.41 -2.96
CA VAL A 45 4.37 -13.10 -2.64
C VAL A 45 5.01 -13.15 -1.27
N GLU A 46 6.33 -13.17 -1.22
CA GLU A 46 7.10 -13.12 0.03
C GLU A 46 6.95 -11.78 0.74
N LYS A 47 7.01 -10.67 -0.02
CA LYS A 47 7.06 -9.31 0.54
C LYS A 47 6.62 -8.27 -0.47
N VAL A 48 6.01 -7.19 0.04
CA VAL A 48 5.76 -5.95 -0.72
C VAL A 48 6.59 -4.80 -0.15
N VAL A 49 7.24 -4.04 -1.03
CA VAL A 49 8.00 -2.84 -0.65
C VAL A 49 7.39 -1.62 -1.32
N PHE A 50 6.92 -0.67 -0.52
CA PHE A 50 6.47 0.64 -0.99
C PHE A 50 7.63 1.63 -0.90
N HIS A 51 7.96 2.25 -2.03
CA HIS A 51 8.91 3.34 -2.12
C HIS A 51 8.13 4.65 -2.11
N LEU A 52 8.09 5.31 -0.95
CA LEU A 52 7.46 6.62 -0.79
C LEU A 52 8.43 7.73 -1.16
N HIS A 53 7.89 8.93 -1.37
CA HIS A 53 8.69 10.14 -1.55
C HIS A 53 9.60 10.39 -0.33
N GLU A 54 10.77 10.96 -0.53
CA GLU A 54 11.80 11.13 0.51
C GLU A 54 11.40 12.06 1.64
N SER A 55 10.41 12.92 1.42
CA SER A 55 9.79 13.74 2.47
C SER A 55 9.14 12.90 3.57
N PHE A 56 8.84 11.62 3.32
CA PHE A 56 8.28 10.73 4.31
C PHE A 56 9.35 10.09 5.18
N PRO A 57 9.16 10.09 6.51
CA PRO A 57 10.06 9.37 7.38
C PRO A 57 10.00 7.88 7.05
N ARG A 58 11.19 7.27 6.86
CA ARG A 58 11.37 5.87 6.42
C ARG A 58 10.60 5.62 5.10
N PRO A 59 11.06 6.19 3.98
CA PRO A 59 10.31 6.16 2.73
C PRO A 59 10.21 4.76 2.13
N LYS A 60 11.17 3.87 2.43
CA LYS A 60 11.11 2.45 2.04
C LYS A 60 10.37 1.63 3.10
N ARG A 61 9.10 1.32 2.85
CA ARG A 61 8.24 0.55 3.79
C ARG A 61 8.02 -0.87 3.30
N ALA A 62 8.37 -1.83 4.14
CA ALA A 62 8.40 -3.25 3.85
C ALA A 62 7.28 -3.97 4.62
N TRP A 63 6.44 -4.75 3.93
CA TRP A 63 5.35 -5.49 4.56
C TRP A 63 5.37 -6.98 4.18
N THR A 64 5.30 -7.81 5.22
CA THR A 64 5.23 -9.28 5.18
C THR A 64 3.93 -9.82 5.81
N GLU A 65 3.22 -9.01 6.60
CA GLU A 65 1.92 -9.32 7.21
C GLU A 65 0.90 -8.27 6.68
N TRP A 66 -0.27 -8.69 6.19
CA TRP A 66 -1.27 -7.85 5.48
C TRP A 66 -1.95 -6.77 6.31
N ARG A 67 -1.18 -5.86 6.91
CA ARG A 67 -1.67 -4.62 7.47
C ARG A 67 -1.51 -3.51 6.44
N TRP A 68 -2.64 -2.90 6.12
CA TRP A 68 -2.77 -1.76 5.23
C TRP A 68 -1.78 -0.63 5.54
N LEU A 69 -1.08 -0.11 4.54
CA LEU A 69 -0.26 1.09 4.71
C LEU A 69 -1.18 2.31 4.82
N ARG A 70 -1.40 2.82 6.03
CA ARG A 70 -1.98 4.16 6.25
C ARG A 70 -0.83 5.16 6.36
N SER A 71 -0.82 6.19 5.50
CA SER A 71 0.01 7.38 5.72
C SER A 71 -0.88 8.61 5.60
N GLY A 72 -0.92 9.44 6.64
CA GLY A 72 -1.47 10.80 6.56
C GLY A 72 -0.41 11.75 6.00
N CYS A 73 -0.78 12.58 5.03
CA CYS A 73 0.07 13.53 4.30
C CYS A 73 -0.67 14.81 3.95
#